data_AF-A0A4R3JFS9-F1
#
_entry.id   AF-A0A4R3JFS9-F1
#
_cell.length_a   1.000
_cell.length_b   1.000
_cell.length_c   1.000
_cell.angle_alpha   90.00
_cell.angle_beta   90.00
_cell.angle_gamma   90.00
#
_symmetry.space_group_name_H-M   'P 1'
#
loop_
_entity.id
_entity.type
_entity.pdbx_description
1 polymer ?
#
loop_
_entity_poly.entity_id
_entity_poly.type
_entity_poly.pdbx_seq_one_letter_code
_entity_poly.pdbx_strand_id
1 'polypeptide(L)'
;MTSRVQSTKRSSATKRRSTGAQVDISILIGLLTVSVIALGLFIAMSFTSTPDEAEKFFTQLSSQKAHTFHMGDAWLGDTLDNLKRKHPEVKIAVNRNGEAVAAFADDSGLYTVRYVSRKERNIAYQVRFEHTFKGMGEDQVIAHISKEYGRSASSDCKINATGRNKVCMLKWWLTDGIVLDVVTRSHNGDGTPSTAVSITASDTFLQDQTTSPPPQSNSASD
;
A
#
# COMPACT_ATOMS: atom_id res chain seq x y z
N MET A 1 48.81 -42.37 41.44
CA MET A 1 49.20 -41.55 42.61
C MET A 1 48.11 -40.50 42.79
N THR A 2 47.13 -40.72 43.69
CA THR A 2 47.09 -40.19 45.09
C THR A 2 47.09 -38.64 45.09
N SER A 3 46.20 -37.90 45.75
CA SER A 3 45.52 -38.15 47.03
C SER A 3 44.60 -36.96 47.38
N ARG A 4 43.60 -37.24 48.25
CA ARG A 4 43.07 -36.45 49.39
C ARG A 4 42.53 -35.02 49.16
N VAL A 5 41.25 -34.75 49.48
CA VAL A 5 40.57 -34.67 50.80
C VAL A 5 41.04 -33.48 51.65
N GLN A 6 40.13 -32.54 51.93
CA GLN A 6 39.79 -31.92 53.25
C GLN A 6 38.82 -30.74 52.98
N SER A 7 37.57 -30.73 53.45
CA SER A 7 37.09 -30.56 54.84
C SER A 7 37.59 -29.27 55.51
N THR A 8 36.71 -28.28 55.72
CA THR A 8 36.24 -27.87 57.08
C THR A 8 35.45 -26.55 57.12
N LYS A 9 34.31 -26.62 57.84
CA LYS A 9 33.76 -25.72 58.87
C LYS A 9 33.55 -24.20 58.67
N ARG A 10 32.25 -23.85 58.78
CA ARG A 10 31.60 -22.88 59.72
C ARG A 10 32.36 -21.59 60.09
N SER A 11 31.73 -20.44 59.85
CA SER A 11 31.21 -19.61 60.94
C SER A 11 30.12 -18.63 60.48
N SER A 12 29.08 -18.54 61.29
CA SER A 12 27.86 -17.76 61.16
C SER A 12 28.02 -16.33 61.69
N ALA A 13 27.48 -15.34 60.98
CA ALA A 13 27.15 -14.03 61.52
C ALA A 13 25.77 -13.57 61.02
N THR A 14 24.77 -13.77 61.87
CA THR A 14 23.37 -13.36 61.68
C THR A 14 23.26 -11.84 61.74
N LYS A 15 22.96 -11.18 60.61
CA LYS A 15 22.58 -9.77 60.54
C LYS A 15 21.08 -9.68 60.23
N ARG A 16 20.24 -9.54 61.26
CA ARG A 16 18.83 -9.19 61.11
C ARG A 16 18.75 -7.78 60.52
N ARG A 17 18.33 -7.66 59.25
CA ARG A 17 17.85 -6.40 58.65
C ARG A 17 16.35 -6.52 58.45
N SER A 18 15.65 -5.51 58.96
CA SER A 18 14.23 -5.25 58.77
C SER A 18 13.93 -5.11 57.27
N THR A 19 13.25 -6.10 56.70
CA THR A 19 12.76 -6.16 55.31
C THR A 19 11.25 -5.89 55.27
N GLY A 20 10.75 -4.95 56.08
CA GLY A 20 9.33 -4.60 56.10
C GLY A 20 8.95 -3.43 55.20
N ALA A 21 9.76 -2.37 55.14
CA ALA A 21 9.30 -1.08 54.60
C ALA A 21 9.62 -0.82 53.11
N GLN A 22 10.48 -1.61 52.48
CA GLN A 22 10.98 -1.30 51.14
C GLN A 22 10.09 -1.86 50.00
N VAL A 23 9.34 -2.93 50.29
CA VAL A 23 8.43 -3.56 49.32
C VAL A 23 7.19 -2.67 49.10
N ASP A 24 6.71 -2.00 50.14
CA ASP A 24 5.50 -1.17 50.07
C ASP A 24 5.69 0.08 49.19
N ILE A 25 6.87 0.70 49.19
CA ILE A 25 7.13 1.92 48.39
C ILE A 25 7.12 1.62 46.89
N SER A 26 7.66 0.47 46.47
CA SER A 26 7.74 0.11 45.05
C SER A 26 6.35 -0.18 44.46
N ILE A 27 5.47 -0.81 45.26
CA ILE A 27 4.09 -1.08 44.87
C ILE A 27 3.31 0.24 44.77
N LEU A 28 3.53 1.18 45.70
CA LEU A 28 2.85 2.47 45.68
C LEU A 28 3.20 3.29 44.43
N ILE A 29 4.48 3.31 44.03
CA ILE A 29 4.93 3.99 42.80
C ILE A 29 4.32 3.35 41.55
N GLY A 30 4.26 2.02 41.50
CA GLY A 30 3.64 1.29 40.38
C GLY A 30 2.15 1.59 40.23
N LEU A 31 1.41 1.68 41.33
CA LEU A 31 -0.02 2.04 41.30
C LEU A 31 -0.23 3.49 40.86
N LEU A 32 0.66 4.40 41.25
CA LEU A 32 0.62 5.81 40.86
C LEU A 32 0.85 6.00 39.35
N THR A 33 1.82 5.29 38.76
CA THR A 33 2.08 5.38 37.32
C THR A 33 0.94 4.80 36.50
N VAL A 34 0.39 3.66 36.91
CA VAL A 34 -0.79 3.06 36.25
C VAL A 34 -2.00 4.00 36.32
N SER A 35 -2.21 4.67 37.46
CA SER A 35 -3.30 5.64 37.61
C SER A 35 -3.14 6.86 36.69
N VAL A 36 -1.92 7.41 36.58
CA VAL A 36 -1.64 8.56 35.69
C VAL A 36 -1.84 8.17 34.22
N ILE A 37 -1.40 6.98 33.81
CA ILE A 37 -1.60 6.48 32.44
C ILE A 37 -3.09 6.28 32.15
N ALA A 38 -3.83 5.66 33.08
CA ALA A 38 -5.26 5.43 32.92
C ALA A 38 -6.04 6.76 32.84
N LEU A 39 -5.68 7.74 33.67
CA LEU A 39 -6.29 9.07 33.65
C LEU A 39 -5.96 9.81 32.34
N GLY A 40 -4.73 9.72 31.85
CA GLY A 40 -4.32 10.30 30.56
C GLY A 40 -5.09 9.69 29.38
N LEU A 41 -5.28 8.37 29.38
CA LEU A 41 -6.09 7.68 28.37
C LEU A 41 -7.58 8.05 28.47
N PHE A 42 -8.11 8.18 29.68
CA PHE A 42 -9.51 8.59 29.90
C PHE A 42 -9.77 10.03 29.45
N ILE A 43 -8.85 10.96 29.76
CA ILE A 43 -8.91 12.34 29.27
C ILE A 43 -8.79 12.37 27.74
N ALA A 44 -7.87 11.59 27.16
CA ALA A 44 -7.75 11.50 25.70
C ALA A 44 -9.04 10.99 25.02
N MET A 45 -9.70 9.98 25.59
CA MET A 45 -10.96 9.45 25.06
C MET A 45 -12.16 10.41 25.27
N SER A 46 -12.20 11.12 26.39
CA SER A 46 -13.29 12.05 26.69
C SER A 46 -13.22 13.34 25.86
N PHE A 47 -12.02 13.82 25.52
CA PHE A 47 -11.85 14.95 24.59
C PHE A 47 -12.18 14.62 23.13
N THR A 48 -12.26 13.34 22.74
CA THR A 48 -12.58 12.92 21.36
C THR A 48 -14.08 12.70 21.08
N SER A 49 -14.98 13.06 22.00
CA SER A 49 -16.40 12.66 21.94
C SER A 49 -17.38 13.79 21.59
N THR A 50 -17.15 14.50 20.49
CA THR A 50 -18.26 15.12 19.74
C THR A 50 -18.30 14.50 18.35
N PRO A 51 -19.42 13.86 17.94
CA PRO A 51 -19.50 13.12 16.67
C PRO A 51 -19.15 13.99 15.45
N ASP A 52 -19.44 15.29 15.50
CA ASP A 52 -19.13 16.24 14.43
C ASP A 52 -17.62 16.52 14.27
N GLU A 53 -16.82 16.39 15.33
CA GLU A 53 -15.37 16.58 15.24
C GLU A 53 -14.63 15.30 14.85
N ALA A 54 -15.17 14.13 15.21
CA ALA A 54 -14.66 12.87 14.66
C ALA A 54 -14.85 12.84 13.14
N GLU A 55 -16.01 13.28 12.63
CA GLU A 55 -16.26 13.37 11.19
C GLU A 55 -15.34 14.40 10.50
N LYS A 56 -15.05 15.53 11.17
CA LYS A 56 -14.04 16.51 10.71
C LYS A 56 -12.61 15.95 10.74
N PHE A 57 -12.25 15.16 11.74
CA PHE A 57 -10.93 14.53 11.83
C PHE A 57 -10.76 13.45 10.75
N PHE A 58 -11.79 12.63 10.50
CA PHE A 58 -11.78 11.66 9.39
C PHE A 58 -11.82 12.34 8.02
N THR A 59 -12.57 13.44 7.86
CA THR A 59 -12.54 14.24 6.61
C THR A 59 -11.22 15.00 6.45
N GLN A 60 -10.54 15.40 7.52
CA GLN A 60 -9.24 16.04 7.47
C GLN A 60 -8.10 15.03 7.25
N LEU A 61 -8.24 13.79 7.71
CA LEU A 61 -7.36 12.67 7.36
C LEU A 61 -7.59 12.20 5.91
N SER A 62 -8.83 12.15 5.44
CA SER A 62 -9.13 11.87 4.01
C SER A 62 -8.97 13.09 3.10
N SER A 63 -8.75 14.27 3.68
CA SER A 63 -8.25 15.49 3.06
C SER A 63 -6.75 15.68 3.32
N GLN A 64 -6.01 14.62 3.68
CA GLN A 64 -4.60 14.57 3.30
C GLN A 64 -4.57 14.62 1.78
N LYS A 65 -3.99 15.71 1.27
CA LYS A 65 -3.70 15.97 -0.14
C LYS A 65 -3.67 14.67 -0.93
N ALA A 66 -4.60 14.49 -1.87
CA ALA A 66 -4.52 13.42 -2.85
C ALA A 66 -3.15 13.52 -3.52
N HIS A 67 -2.19 12.74 -3.00
CA HIS A 67 -0.86 12.69 -3.53
C HIS A 67 -1.02 12.10 -4.92
N THR A 68 -0.78 12.95 -5.90
CA THR A 68 -1.13 12.66 -7.28
C THR A 68 -0.06 11.73 -7.80
N PHE A 69 -0.28 10.44 -7.63
CA PHE A 69 0.57 9.43 -8.23
C PHE A 69 0.46 9.58 -9.75
N HIS A 70 1.61 9.76 -10.38
CA HIS A 70 1.71 9.90 -11.82
C HIS A 70 2.53 8.75 -12.40
N MET A 71 2.16 8.33 -13.60
CA MET A 71 2.86 7.32 -14.38
C MET A 71 2.93 7.87 -15.81
N GLY A 72 4.09 8.44 -16.16
CA GLY A 72 4.22 9.30 -17.35
C GLY A 72 3.17 10.41 -17.35
N ASP A 73 2.39 10.48 -18.42
CA ASP A 73 1.36 11.52 -18.60
C ASP A 73 0.00 11.20 -17.97
N ALA A 74 -0.18 10.01 -17.38
CA ALA A 74 -1.40 9.60 -16.70
C ALA A 74 -1.31 9.73 -15.17
N TRP A 75 -2.37 10.23 -14.54
CA TRP A 75 -2.39 10.62 -13.13
C TRP A 75 -3.60 10.02 -12.42
N LEU A 76 -3.39 9.39 -11.25
CA LEU A 76 -4.49 9.00 -10.36
C LEU A 76 -5.16 10.25 -9.78
N GLY A 77 -6.48 10.19 -9.62
CA GLY A 77 -7.31 11.32 -9.18
C GLY A 77 -7.60 12.36 -10.26
N ASP A 78 -7.00 12.25 -11.45
CA ASP A 78 -7.23 13.21 -12.53
C ASP A 78 -8.63 13.05 -13.14
N THR A 79 -9.18 14.14 -13.70
CA THR A 79 -10.49 14.09 -14.33
C THR A 79 -10.40 13.71 -15.80
N LEU A 80 -11.45 13.07 -16.32
CA LEU A 80 -11.52 12.73 -17.75
C LEU A 80 -11.37 13.97 -18.64
N ASP A 81 -11.94 15.11 -18.24
CA ASP A 81 -11.82 16.36 -19.00
C ASP A 81 -10.41 16.93 -18.99
N ASN A 82 -9.66 16.76 -17.89
CA ASN A 82 -8.26 17.15 -17.86
C ASN A 82 -7.42 16.27 -18.78
N LEU A 83 -7.67 14.96 -18.80
CA LEU A 83 -6.99 14.04 -19.72
C LEU A 83 -7.26 14.41 -21.18
N LYS A 84 -8.52 14.70 -21.55
CA LYS A 84 -8.88 15.16 -22.90
C LYS A 84 -8.16 16.45 -23.32
N ARG A 85 -7.92 17.37 -22.38
CA ARG A 85 -7.17 18.60 -22.68
C ARG A 85 -5.69 18.31 -22.94
N LYS A 86 -5.10 17.36 -22.21
CA LYS A 86 -3.69 16.95 -22.38
C LYS A 86 -3.48 16.10 -23.64
N HIS A 87 -4.41 15.19 -23.91
CA HIS A 87 -4.39 14.24 -25.03
C HIS A 87 -5.70 14.35 -25.84
N PRO A 88 -5.80 15.33 -26.76
CA PRO A 88 -6.99 15.51 -27.59
C PRO A 88 -7.37 14.27 -28.43
N GLU A 89 -6.40 13.39 -28.71
CA GLU A 89 -6.53 12.14 -29.44
C GLU A 89 -7.00 10.95 -28.60
N VAL A 90 -7.25 11.15 -27.29
CA VAL A 90 -7.66 10.09 -26.37
C VAL A 90 -8.95 9.41 -26.83
N LYS A 91 -8.92 8.08 -26.88
CA LYS A 91 -10.10 7.27 -27.18
C LYS A 91 -10.84 6.98 -25.89
N ILE A 92 -12.13 7.28 -25.85
CA ILE A 92 -12.96 7.08 -24.66
C ILE A 92 -14.08 6.10 -25.00
N ALA A 93 -14.23 5.10 -24.15
CA ALA A 93 -15.31 4.15 -24.19
C ALA A 93 -15.95 4.04 -22.81
N VAL A 94 -17.15 3.46 -22.76
CA VAL A 94 -17.80 3.05 -21.52
C VAL A 94 -17.79 1.53 -21.48
N ASN A 95 -17.30 0.94 -20.40
CA ASN A 95 -17.26 -0.51 -20.27
C ASN A 95 -18.64 -1.07 -19.86
N ARG A 96 -18.74 -2.40 -19.73
CA ARG A 96 -20.00 -3.08 -19.36
C ARG A 96 -20.53 -2.69 -17.98
N ASN A 97 -19.67 -2.17 -17.11
CA ASN A 97 -20.02 -1.74 -15.76
C ASN A 97 -20.44 -0.25 -15.72
N GLY A 98 -20.51 0.43 -16.88
CA GLY A 98 -20.80 1.86 -16.95
C GLY A 98 -19.61 2.76 -16.62
N GLU A 99 -18.41 2.20 -16.41
CA GLU A 99 -17.22 2.99 -16.12
C GLU A 99 -16.64 3.57 -17.40
N ALA A 100 -16.23 4.83 -17.35
CA ALA A 100 -15.48 5.43 -18.45
C ALA A 100 -14.05 4.87 -18.46
N VAL A 101 -13.59 4.50 -19.65
CA VAL A 101 -12.25 4.01 -19.92
C VAL A 101 -11.65 4.85 -21.02
N ALA A 102 -10.49 5.45 -20.75
CA ALA A 102 -9.73 6.22 -21.72
C ALA A 102 -8.48 5.45 -22.14
N ALA A 103 -8.10 5.53 -23.40
CA ALA A 103 -6.86 4.96 -23.92
C ALA A 103 -6.17 5.95 -24.86
N PHE A 104 -4.87 6.11 -24.67
CA PHE A 104 -4.00 6.97 -25.49
C PHE A 104 -2.60 6.37 -25.52
N ALA A 105 -1.77 6.81 -26.46
CA ALA A 105 -0.39 6.37 -26.56
C ALA A 105 0.52 7.59 -26.76
N ASP A 106 1.73 7.52 -26.24
CA ASP A 106 2.79 8.49 -26.44
C ASP A 106 4.09 7.79 -26.85
N ASP A 107 5.21 8.52 -26.83
CA ASP A 107 6.54 7.96 -27.16
C ASP A 107 7.02 6.92 -26.14
N SER A 108 6.46 6.92 -24.94
CA SER A 108 6.82 6.02 -23.85
C SER A 108 6.00 4.73 -23.86
N GLY A 109 4.75 4.72 -24.34
CA GLY A 109 3.96 3.51 -24.44
C GLY A 109 2.46 3.72 -24.58
N LEU A 110 1.69 2.68 -24.24
CA LEU A 110 0.24 2.68 -24.29
C LEU A 110 -0.34 2.85 -22.89
N TYR A 111 -1.26 3.79 -22.73
CA TYR A 111 -1.97 4.06 -21.50
C TYR A 111 -3.42 3.64 -21.59
N THR A 112 -3.93 3.09 -20.49
CA THR A 112 -5.36 2.85 -20.26
C THR A 112 -5.73 3.37 -18.87
N VAL A 113 -6.68 4.29 -18.80
CA VAL A 113 -7.13 4.93 -17.56
C VAL A 113 -8.60 4.58 -17.32
N ARG A 114 -8.92 4.11 -16.12
CA ARG A 114 -10.30 3.85 -15.69
C ARG A 114 -10.78 4.91 -14.72
N TYR A 115 -12.04 5.28 -14.87
CA TYR A 115 -12.66 6.35 -14.11
C TYR A 115 -13.88 5.86 -13.34
N VAL A 116 -14.06 6.40 -12.15
CA VAL A 116 -15.27 6.27 -11.34
C VAL A 116 -16.04 7.58 -11.38
N SER A 117 -17.37 7.50 -11.48
CA SER A 117 -18.23 8.68 -11.43
C SER A 117 -18.47 9.10 -9.98
N ARG A 118 -18.07 10.32 -9.62
CA ARG A 118 -18.24 10.89 -8.27
C ARG A 118 -18.62 12.36 -8.38
N LYS A 119 -19.76 12.74 -7.79
CA LYS A 119 -20.29 14.13 -7.81
C LYS A 119 -20.25 14.74 -9.23
N GLU A 120 -20.80 13.99 -10.21
CA GLU A 120 -20.87 14.39 -11.62
C GLU A 120 -19.53 14.50 -12.36
N ARG A 121 -18.43 14.03 -11.75
CA ARG A 121 -17.10 14.01 -12.38
C ARG A 121 -16.58 12.59 -12.49
N ASN A 122 -15.91 12.30 -13.60
CA ASN A 122 -15.18 11.05 -13.79
C ASN A 122 -13.76 11.23 -13.26
N ILE A 123 -13.42 10.52 -12.18
CA ILE A 123 -12.12 10.60 -11.49
C ILE A 123 -11.33 9.31 -11.76
N ALA A 124 -10.08 9.45 -12.21
CA ALA A 124 -9.20 8.33 -12.50
C ALA A 124 -8.85 7.58 -11.21
N TYR A 125 -9.19 6.29 -11.14
CA TYR A 125 -8.85 5.44 -9.99
C TYR A 125 -7.84 4.35 -10.34
N GLN A 126 -7.66 4.07 -11.63
CA GLN A 126 -6.69 3.09 -12.11
C GLN A 126 -6.04 3.60 -13.39
N VAL A 127 -4.72 3.49 -13.45
CA VAL A 127 -3.89 3.79 -14.61
C VAL A 127 -3.07 2.57 -14.94
N ARG A 128 -3.12 2.13 -16.20
CA ARG A 128 -2.31 1.05 -16.73
C ARG A 128 -1.42 1.58 -17.84
N PHE A 129 -0.13 1.25 -17.76
CA PHE A 129 0.88 1.54 -18.76
C PHE A 129 1.44 0.24 -19.32
N GLU A 130 1.57 0.17 -20.64
CA GLU A 130 2.17 -0.96 -21.34
C GLU A 130 3.32 -0.47 -22.23
N HIS A 131 4.48 -1.10 -22.08
CA HIS A 131 5.68 -0.80 -22.86
C HIS A 131 6.47 -2.07 -23.15
N THR A 132 7.30 -2.05 -24.20
CA THR A 132 8.22 -3.15 -24.51
C THR A 132 9.65 -2.63 -24.62
N PHE A 133 10.49 -3.01 -23.65
CA PHE A 133 11.91 -2.69 -23.67
C PHE A 133 12.63 -3.65 -24.61
N LYS A 134 13.19 -3.12 -25.70
CA LYS A 134 14.05 -3.86 -26.64
C LYS A 134 15.51 -3.81 -26.16
N GLY A 135 16.20 -4.94 -26.20
CA GLY A 135 17.60 -5.05 -25.75
C GLY A 135 17.77 -5.16 -24.24
N MET A 136 16.68 -5.14 -23.46
CA MET A 136 16.73 -5.30 -22.01
C MET A 136 16.15 -6.65 -21.58
N GLY A 137 16.95 -7.39 -20.82
CA GLY A 137 16.48 -8.57 -20.11
C GLY A 137 15.57 -8.21 -18.94
N GLU A 138 14.85 -9.20 -18.42
CA GLU A 138 13.88 -8.99 -17.35
C GLU A 138 14.50 -8.36 -16.10
N ASP A 139 15.66 -8.84 -15.65
CA ASP A 139 16.32 -8.35 -14.45
C ASP A 139 16.72 -6.87 -14.58
N GLN A 140 17.08 -6.44 -15.79
CA GLN A 140 17.39 -5.03 -16.07
C GLN A 140 16.13 -4.16 -16.03
N VAL A 141 15.02 -4.66 -16.57
CA VAL A 141 13.72 -3.97 -16.50
C VAL A 141 13.22 -3.89 -15.06
N ILE A 142 13.31 -4.98 -14.29
CA ILE A 142 12.93 -4.98 -12.87
C ILE A 142 13.82 -4.00 -12.08
N ALA A 143 15.13 -3.98 -12.34
CA ALA A 143 16.03 -3.02 -11.70
C ALA A 143 15.70 -1.57 -12.07
N HIS A 144 15.32 -1.31 -13.33
CA HIS A 144 14.87 0.00 -13.80
C HIS A 144 13.61 0.46 -13.05
N ILE A 145 12.58 -0.39 -12.99
CA ILE A 145 11.33 -0.11 -12.27
C ILE A 145 11.59 0.06 -10.76
N SER A 146 12.45 -0.78 -10.18
CA SER A 146 12.78 -0.70 -8.76
C SER A 146 13.58 0.55 -8.38
N LYS A 147 14.26 1.18 -9.34
CA LYS A 147 14.92 2.48 -9.14
C LYS A 147 13.89 3.60 -8.97
N GLU A 148 12.75 3.50 -9.65
CA GLU A 148 11.68 4.50 -9.62
C GLU A 148 10.75 4.31 -8.41
N TYR A 149 10.27 3.07 -8.18
CA TYR A 149 9.26 2.79 -7.16
C TYR A 149 9.82 2.13 -5.89
N GLY A 150 11.13 1.93 -5.81
CA GLY A 150 11.78 1.21 -4.71
C GLY A 150 11.65 -0.31 -4.82
N ARG A 151 11.88 -1.01 -3.72
CA ARG A 151 11.82 -2.48 -3.68
C ARG A 151 10.37 -2.98 -3.63
N SER A 152 10.04 -3.99 -4.46
CA SER A 152 8.73 -4.63 -4.44
C SER A 152 8.44 -5.31 -3.10
N ALA A 153 7.20 -5.22 -2.64
CA ALA A 153 6.70 -5.93 -1.47
C ALA A 153 6.55 -7.44 -1.70
N SER A 154 6.16 -7.84 -2.92
CA SER A 154 6.13 -9.24 -3.33
C SER A 154 6.59 -9.41 -4.77
N SER A 155 7.04 -10.63 -5.09
CA SER A 155 7.43 -11.05 -6.42
C SER A 155 7.10 -12.53 -6.60
N ASP A 156 6.37 -12.87 -7.65
CA ASP A 156 6.12 -14.25 -8.10
C ASP A 156 6.58 -14.37 -9.56
N CYS A 157 7.53 -15.26 -9.82
CA CYS A 157 8.12 -15.46 -11.14
C CYS A 157 7.92 -16.90 -11.61
N LYS A 158 7.38 -17.04 -12.81
CA LYS A 158 7.14 -18.34 -13.47
C LYS A 158 7.93 -18.40 -14.76
N ILE A 159 8.68 -19.49 -14.90
CA ILE A 159 9.42 -19.81 -16.12
C ILE A 159 8.63 -20.90 -16.84
N ASN A 160 8.44 -20.75 -18.16
CA ASN A 160 7.79 -21.79 -18.95
C ASN A 160 8.68 -23.04 -19.08
N ALA A 161 8.10 -24.18 -19.44
CA ALA A 161 8.83 -25.45 -19.54
C ALA A 161 10.02 -25.41 -20.53
N THR A 162 9.99 -24.51 -21.51
CA THR A 162 11.09 -24.34 -22.49
C THR A 162 12.19 -23.40 -22.01
N GLY A 163 12.03 -22.72 -20.87
CA GLY A 163 12.98 -21.74 -20.34
C GLY A 163 13.07 -20.43 -21.12
N ARG A 164 12.36 -20.30 -22.24
CA ARG A 164 12.46 -19.17 -23.18
C ARG A 164 11.63 -17.96 -22.77
N ASN A 165 10.57 -18.17 -22.00
CA ASN A 165 9.71 -17.10 -21.52
C ASN A 165 9.66 -17.14 -20.00
N LYS A 166 9.90 -15.99 -19.38
CA LYS A 166 9.72 -15.77 -17.95
C LYS A 166 8.69 -14.68 -17.75
N VAL A 167 7.79 -14.91 -16.81
CA VAL A 167 6.73 -13.97 -16.42
C VAL A 167 6.90 -13.70 -14.94
N CYS A 168 7.10 -12.45 -14.55
CA CYS A 168 7.10 -12.05 -13.16
C CYS A 168 5.94 -11.11 -12.87
N MET A 169 5.31 -11.33 -11.72
CA MET A 169 4.29 -10.48 -11.13
C MET A 169 4.90 -9.87 -9.88
N LEU A 170 5.04 -8.55 -9.87
CA LEU A 170 5.61 -7.80 -8.76
C LEU A 170 4.57 -6.83 -8.22
N LYS A 171 4.61 -6.57 -6.91
CA LYS A 171 3.65 -5.68 -6.25
C LYS A 171 4.35 -4.69 -5.32
N TRP A 172 3.93 -3.43 -5.36
CA TRP A 172 4.31 -2.40 -4.39
C TRP A 172 3.08 -1.88 -3.67
N TRP A 173 3.22 -1.69 -2.36
CA TRP A 173 2.30 -0.94 -1.53
C TRP A 173 2.90 0.45 -1.36
N LEU A 174 2.41 1.41 -2.14
CA LEU A 174 2.83 2.80 -2.00
C LEU A 174 2.06 3.44 -0.84
N THR A 175 2.42 4.68 -0.51
CA THR A 175 1.65 5.44 0.49
C THR A 175 0.23 5.72 -0.04
N ASP A 176 -0.66 6.12 0.86
CA ASP A 176 -1.96 6.69 0.52
C ASP A 176 -2.94 5.71 -0.18
N GLY A 177 -2.79 4.41 0.08
CA GLY A 177 -3.68 3.38 -0.47
C GLY A 177 -3.46 3.12 -1.95
N ILE A 178 -2.30 3.49 -2.49
CA ILE A 178 -1.96 3.23 -3.89
C ILE A 178 -1.22 1.91 -4.01
N VAL A 179 -1.70 1.08 -4.92
CA VAL A 179 -1.12 -0.24 -5.23
C VAL A 179 -0.57 -0.22 -6.62
N LEU A 180 0.68 -0.67 -6.77
CA LEU A 180 1.32 -0.86 -8.07
C LEU A 180 1.50 -2.35 -8.34
N ASP A 181 0.80 -2.86 -9.35
CA ASP A 181 0.95 -4.23 -9.84
C ASP A 181 1.72 -4.18 -11.17
N VAL A 182 2.88 -4.85 -11.24
CA VAL A 182 3.73 -4.91 -12.43
C VAL A 182 3.78 -6.34 -12.93
N VAL A 183 3.53 -6.52 -14.22
CA VAL A 183 3.73 -7.79 -14.91
C VAL A 183 4.81 -7.62 -15.96
N THR A 184 5.91 -8.35 -15.83
CA THR A 184 6.93 -8.47 -16.87
C THR A 184 6.74 -9.77 -17.62
N ARG A 185 6.96 -9.74 -18.93
CA ARG A 185 7.04 -10.91 -19.79
C ARG A 185 8.29 -10.79 -20.65
N SER A 186 9.32 -11.55 -20.32
CA SER A 186 10.55 -11.60 -21.10
C SER A 186 10.48 -12.69 -22.15
N HIS A 187 11.04 -12.38 -23.31
CA HIS A 187 11.24 -13.31 -24.40
C HIS A 187 12.73 -13.40 -24.71
N ASN A 188 13.33 -14.54 -24.35
CA ASN A 188 14.74 -14.84 -24.56
C ASN A 188 14.88 -15.92 -25.64
N GLY A 189 14.49 -15.57 -26.88
CA GLY A 189 14.75 -16.39 -28.06
C GLY A 189 16.14 -16.15 -28.65
N ASP A 190 16.41 -16.69 -29.84
CA ASP A 190 17.70 -16.58 -30.56
C ASP A 190 18.03 -15.15 -31.06
N GLY A 191 17.28 -14.14 -30.62
CA GLY A 191 17.38 -12.73 -31.05
C GLY A 191 17.66 -11.78 -29.89
N THR A 192 17.58 -10.48 -30.17
CA THR A 192 17.73 -9.43 -29.15
C THR A 192 16.70 -9.63 -28.03
N PRO A 193 17.12 -9.69 -26.76
CA PRO A 193 16.19 -9.87 -25.65
C PRO A 193 15.16 -8.74 -25.65
N SER A 194 13.91 -9.09 -25.35
CA SER A 194 12.85 -8.10 -25.20
C SER A 194 11.99 -8.44 -23.99
N THR A 195 11.57 -7.40 -23.28
CA THR A 195 10.72 -7.54 -22.10
C THR A 195 9.53 -6.61 -22.24
N ALA A 196 8.35 -7.20 -22.37
CA ALA A 196 7.09 -6.47 -22.29
C ALA A 196 6.77 -6.23 -20.81
N VAL A 197 6.39 -5.01 -20.47
CA VAL A 197 5.94 -4.62 -19.14
C VAL A 197 4.49 -4.12 -19.20
N SER A 198 3.72 -4.44 -18.18
CA SER A 198 2.42 -3.87 -17.90
C SER A 198 2.41 -3.41 -16.44
N ILE A 199 2.40 -2.10 -16.21
CA ILE A 199 2.36 -1.48 -14.89
C ILE A 199 0.94 -0.98 -14.65
N THR A 200 0.31 -1.36 -13.53
CA THR A 200 -1.03 -0.91 -13.15
C THR A 200 -0.97 -0.28 -11.78
N ALA A 201 -1.26 1.02 -11.71
CA ALA A 201 -1.46 1.72 -10.44
C ALA A 201 -2.96 1.82 -10.17
N SER A 202 -3.39 1.50 -8.94
CA SER A 202 -4.78 1.60 -8.50
C SER A 202 -4.85 2.31 -7.15
N ASP A 203 -5.79 3.25 -7.03
CA ASP A 203 -6.22 3.81 -5.75
C ASP A 203 -7.24 2.87 -5.12
N THR A 204 -6.88 2.19 -4.03
CA THR A 204 -7.73 1.16 -3.41
C THR A 204 -9.01 1.77 -2.82
N PHE A 205 -8.97 3.01 -2.32
CA PHE A 205 -10.14 3.64 -1.73
C PHE A 205 -11.20 4.00 -2.79
N LEU A 206 -10.75 4.39 -3.98
CA LEU A 206 -11.64 4.65 -5.10
C LEU A 206 -12.07 3.36 -5.80
N GLN A 207 -11.22 2.34 -5.84
CA GLN A 207 -11.54 1.04 -6.43
C GLN A 207 -12.63 0.29 -5.65
N ASP A 208 -12.64 0.37 -4.32
CA ASP A 208 -13.67 -0.27 -3.49
C ASP A 208 -15.06 0.34 -3.73
N GLN A 209 -15.14 1.57 -4.23
CA GLN A 209 -16.41 2.22 -4.58
C GLN A 209 -17.00 1.69 -5.89
N THR A 210 -16.20 1.10 -6.79
CA THR A 210 -16.69 0.56 -8.07
C THR A 210 -17.23 -0.86 -7.97
N THR A 211 -16.91 -1.57 -6.88
CA THR A 211 -17.36 -2.95 -6.65
C THR A 211 -18.68 -3.05 -5.89
N SER A 212 -19.22 -1.93 -5.40
CA SER A 212 -20.56 -1.91 -4.80
C SER A 212 -21.61 -2.12 -5.90
N PRO A 213 -22.51 -3.12 -5.78
CA PRO A 213 -23.54 -3.35 -6.78
C PRO A 213 -24.38 -2.06 -6.95
N PRO A 214 -24.77 -1.71 -8.19
CA PRO A 214 -25.62 -0.54 -8.39
C PRO A 214 -26.88 -0.71 -7.52
N PRO A 215 -27.32 0.35 -6.83
CA PRO A 215 -28.55 0.28 -6.04
C PRO A 215 -29.64 -0.22 -6.97
N GLN A 216 -30.28 -1.34 -6.62
CA GLN A 216 -31.42 -1.84 -7.37
C GLN A 216 -32.48 -0.75 -7.32
N SER A 217 -32.63 0.00 -8.41
CA SER A 217 -33.74 0.90 -8.57
C SER A 217 -34.96 0.01 -8.61
N ASN A 218 -35.65 -0.11 -7.48
CA ASN A 218 -36.97 -0.70 -7.42
C ASN A 218 -37.87 0.22 -8.26
N SER A 219 -37.91 -0.04 -9.56
CA SER A 219 -38.93 0.47 -10.45
C SER A 219 -40.24 -0.15 -9.98
N ALA A 220 -40.90 0.55 -9.06
CA ALA A 220 -42.30 0.33 -8.77
C ALA A 220 -43.05 0.54 -10.09
N SER A 221 -43.47 -0.57 -10.68
CA SER A 221 -44.46 -0.55 -11.76
C SER A 221 -45.80 -0.16 -11.13
N ASP A 222 -46.28 1.04 -11.46
CA ASP A 222 -47.69 1.39 -11.36
C ASP A 222 -48.42 0.99 -12.66
#